data_AF-A0A2N2TXE8-F1
#
_entry.id   AF-A0A2N2TXE8-F1
#
_cell.length_a   1.000
_cell.length_b   1.000
_cell.length_c   1.000
_cell.angle_alpha   90.00
_cell.angle_beta   90.00
_cell.angle_gamma   90.00
#
_symmetry.space_group_name_H-M   'P 1'
#
loop_
_entity.id
_entity.type
_entity.pdbx_description
1 polymer ?
#
loop_
_entity_poly.entity_id
_entity_poly.type
_entity_poly.pdbx_seq_one_letter_code
_entity_poly.pdbx_strand_id
1 'polypeptide(L)'
;MFRNPDPEQICALLREVKTIAVVGLSPNPARPAFRIARALQGFGYRIIPVRPKVAEVLGEQAYASLSEVPEKIDLVDVFRAAEHVGPIVDECLRLGLKRIWLQDGIVNEEAAEKALGGGMTVVMDRCIWRDLNSLPPAPLPGEGGAQAHPVGANRALPLSPSPREGVTSHPAPSGSGAGGEGSFISAVSSGRPGGGAA
;
A
#
# COMPACT_ATOMS: atom_id res chain seq x y z
N MET A 1 8.89 -23.88 -2.29
CA MET A 1 10.20 -23.28 -1.93
C MET A 1 10.27 -21.91 -2.54
N PHE A 2 10.14 -20.93 -1.66
CA PHE A 2 10.22 -19.53 -2.03
C PHE A 2 11.63 -19.15 -2.52
N ARG A 3 11.71 -18.27 -3.53
CA ARG A 3 12.97 -17.71 -4.01
C ARG A 3 12.97 -16.20 -3.79
N ASN A 4 13.95 -15.72 -3.02
CA ASN A 4 14.19 -14.31 -2.84
C ASN A 4 14.64 -13.64 -4.15
N PRO A 5 14.43 -12.32 -4.31
CA PRO A 5 15.08 -11.53 -5.35
C PRO A 5 16.60 -11.69 -5.29
N ASP A 6 17.25 -11.63 -6.45
CA ASP A 6 18.71 -11.73 -6.54
C ASP A 6 19.38 -10.47 -5.92
N PRO A 7 20.65 -10.52 -5.50
CA PRO A 7 21.30 -9.44 -4.76
C PRO A 7 21.23 -8.06 -5.43
N GLU A 8 21.33 -7.99 -6.75
CA GLU A 8 21.21 -6.76 -7.53
C GLU A 8 19.81 -6.14 -7.42
N GLN A 9 18.77 -6.98 -7.38
CA GLN A 9 17.38 -6.53 -7.21
C GLN A 9 17.15 -6.02 -5.79
N ILE A 10 17.70 -6.68 -4.78
CA ILE A 10 17.66 -6.21 -3.39
C ILE A 10 18.39 -4.87 -3.28
N CYS A 11 19.55 -4.72 -3.92
CA CYS A 11 20.31 -3.48 -3.94
C CYS A 11 19.53 -2.32 -4.56
N ALA A 12 18.92 -2.54 -5.74
CA ALA A 12 18.07 -1.56 -6.39
C ALA A 12 16.86 -1.19 -5.50
N LEU A 13 16.20 -2.20 -4.92
CA LEU A 13 15.06 -1.99 -4.02
C LEU A 13 15.42 -1.10 -2.83
N LEU A 14 16.52 -1.37 -2.14
CA LEU A 14 16.93 -0.62 -0.96
C LEU A 14 17.32 0.82 -1.31
N ARG A 15 17.95 1.05 -2.47
CA ARG A 15 18.30 2.41 -2.94
C ARG A 15 17.09 3.28 -3.28
N GLU A 16 15.98 2.66 -3.71
CA GLU A 16 14.75 3.38 -4.05
C GLU A 16 13.88 3.71 -2.83
N VAL A 17 13.93 2.86 -1.80
CA VAL A 17 13.11 2.99 -0.59
C VAL A 17 13.57 4.20 0.22
N LYS A 18 12.62 4.99 0.71
CA LYS A 18 12.91 6.11 1.62
C LYS A 18 12.17 5.95 2.94
N THR A 19 10.94 5.47 2.90
CA THR A 19 10.09 5.31 4.09
C THR A 19 9.81 3.84 4.37
N ILE A 20 10.18 3.40 5.57
CA ILE A 20 10.03 2.02 6.04
C ILE A 20 9.08 1.98 7.23
N ALA A 21 7.96 1.27 7.09
CA ALA A 21 7.06 0.95 8.19
C ALA A 21 7.54 -0.31 8.89
N VAL A 22 7.90 -0.23 10.17
CA VAL A 22 8.45 -1.34 10.94
C VAL A 22 7.37 -1.95 11.84
N VAL A 23 6.82 -3.09 11.41
CA VAL A 23 5.75 -3.80 12.12
C VAL A 23 6.33 -4.62 13.26
N GLY A 24 5.86 -4.35 14.48
CA GLY A 24 6.35 -4.98 15.69
C GLY A 24 7.56 -4.27 16.32
N LEU A 25 7.83 -3.01 15.95
CA LEU A 25 8.94 -2.23 16.49
C LEU A 25 8.77 -1.98 18.00
N SER A 26 9.56 -2.69 18.81
CA SER A 26 9.58 -2.55 20.27
C SER A 26 10.43 -1.34 20.70
N PRO A 27 10.02 -0.58 21.73
CA PRO A 27 10.86 0.49 22.30
C PRO A 27 12.05 -0.03 23.12
N ASN A 28 12.16 -1.35 23.34
CA ASN A 28 13.23 -1.94 24.14
C ASN A 28 14.55 -2.02 23.32
N PRO A 29 15.64 -1.35 23.75
CA PRO A 29 16.92 -1.36 23.03
C PRO A 29 17.59 -2.71 22.87
N ALA A 30 17.26 -3.70 23.71
CA ALA A 30 17.79 -5.06 23.59
C ALA A 30 17.19 -5.82 22.39
N ARG A 31 16.01 -5.41 21.90
CA ARG A 31 15.30 -6.11 20.83
C ARG A 31 15.97 -5.85 19.47
N PRO A 32 16.11 -6.87 18.61
CA PRO A 32 16.67 -6.70 17.26
C PRO A 32 15.96 -5.61 16.45
N ALA A 33 14.63 -5.57 16.51
CA ALA A 33 13.81 -4.56 15.83
C ALA A 33 14.26 -3.12 16.15
N PHE A 34 14.52 -2.81 17.43
CA PHE A 34 14.99 -1.48 17.84
C PHE A 34 16.37 -1.17 17.27
N ARG A 35 17.31 -2.11 17.37
CA ARG A 35 18.69 -1.93 16.89
C ARG A 35 18.74 -1.74 15.38
N ILE A 36 17.98 -2.55 14.63
CA ILE A 36 17.90 -2.48 13.18
C ILE A 36 17.23 -1.18 12.74
N ALA A 37 16.06 -0.84 13.30
CA ALA A 37 15.36 0.41 12.97
C ALA A 37 16.22 1.65 13.24
N ARG A 38 16.93 1.69 14.39
CA ARG A 38 17.86 2.77 14.70
C ARG A 38 19.02 2.86 13.71
N ALA A 39 19.57 1.71 13.30
CA ALA A 39 20.63 1.69 12.30
C ALA A 39 20.12 2.21 10.94
N LEU A 40 18.92 1.83 10.52
CA LEU A 40 18.28 2.33 9.30
C LEU A 40 18.06 3.86 9.33
N GLN A 41 17.67 4.45 10.46
CA GLN A 41 17.66 5.92 10.60
C GLN A 41 19.05 6.52 10.35
N GLY A 42 20.11 5.88 10.83
CA GLY A 42 21.50 6.29 10.57
C GLY A 42 21.91 6.22 9.09
N PHE A 43 21.26 5.39 8.30
CA PHE A 43 21.41 5.35 6.83
C PHE A 43 20.49 6.33 6.09
N GLY A 44 19.70 7.14 6.82
CA GLY A 44 18.84 8.17 6.24
C GLY A 44 17.42 7.72 5.86
N TYR A 45 16.99 6.51 6.25
CA TYR A 45 15.61 6.08 6.05
C TYR A 45 14.67 6.75 7.07
N ARG A 46 13.47 7.10 6.61
CA ARG A 46 12.33 7.49 7.46
C ARG A 46 11.72 6.22 8.06
N ILE A 47 11.70 6.11 9.39
CA ILE A 47 11.15 4.95 10.10
C ILE A 47 9.78 5.27 10.70
N ILE A 48 8.79 4.46 10.37
CA ILE A 48 7.42 4.56 10.91
C ILE A 48 7.16 3.33 11.80
N PRO A 49 7.15 3.48 13.13
CA PRO A 49 6.81 2.38 14.03
C PRO A 49 5.35 1.97 13.87
N VAL A 50 5.10 0.66 13.66
CA VAL A 50 3.75 0.09 13.68
C VAL A 50 3.67 -0.92 14.82
N ARG A 51 3.12 -0.49 15.95
CA ARG A 51 2.96 -1.30 17.16
C ARG A 51 1.80 -0.78 18.02
N PRO A 52 0.72 -1.56 18.18
CA PRO A 52 -0.35 -1.21 19.11
C PRO A 52 0.18 -0.95 20.53
N LYS A 53 -0.46 -0.02 21.24
CA LYS A 53 -0.19 0.30 22.66
C LYS A 53 1.18 0.94 22.92
N VAL A 54 1.78 1.57 21.91
CA VAL A 54 2.98 2.41 22.05
C VAL A 54 2.68 3.73 21.38
N ALA A 55 3.07 4.84 22.01
CA ALA A 55 2.87 6.17 21.45
C ALA A 55 4.03 6.60 20.54
N GLU A 56 5.26 6.25 20.92
CA GLU A 56 6.47 6.71 20.23
C GLU A 56 7.61 5.68 20.37
N VAL A 57 8.42 5.53 19.32
CA VAL A 57 9.68 4.77 19.34
C VAL A 57 10.73 5.50 18.50
N LEU A 58 11.95 5.65 19.01
CA LEU A 58 13.07 6.29 18.29
C LEU A 58 12.80 7.74 17.84
N GLY A 59 12.01 8.51 18.60
CA GLY A 59 11.63 9.88 18.23
C GLY A 59 10.46 9.95 17.25
N GLU A 60 9.86 8.80 16.91
CA GLU A 60 8.85 8.68 15.85
C GLU A 60 7.51 8.22 16.41
N GLN A 61 6.44 8.87 15.95
CA GLN A 61 5.07 8.50 16.33
C GLN A 61 4.79 7.05 15.90
N ALA A 62 4.29 6.25 16.84
CA ALA A 62 3.88 4.88 16.60
C ALA A 62 2.38 4.79 16.27
N TYR A 63 2.07 3.97 15.27
CA TYR A 63 0.70 3.72 14.81
C TYR A 63 0.26 2.31 15.22
N ALA A 64 -1.04 2.10 15.43
CA ALA A 64 -1.53 0.77 15.81
C ALA A 64 -1.59 -0.20 14.62
N SER A 65 -1.77 0.31 13.41
CA SER A 65 -1.89 -0.47 12.17
C SER A 65 -1.24 0.25 10.99
N LEU A 66 -0.96 -0.47 9.89
CA LEU A 66 -0.42 0.15 8.67
C LEU A 66 -1.43 1.14 8.07
N SER A 67 -2.72 0.90 8.30
CA SER A 67 -3.83 1.72 7.79
C SER A 67 -3.94 3.10 8.42
N GLU A 68 -3.38 3.28 9.62
CA GLU A 68 -3.41 4.56 10.33
C GLU A 68 -2.26 5.49 9.93
N VAL A 69 -1.30 4.98 9.15
CA VAL A 69 -0.14 5.76 8.71
C VAL A 69 -0.58 6.75 7.63
N PRO A 70 -0.47 8.07 7.86
CA PRO A 70 -0.90 9.08 6.89
C PRO A 70 0.13 9.31 5.78
N GLU A 71 1.37 8.85 5.98
CA GLU A 71 2.49 9.04 5.07
C GLU A 71 2.60 7.88 4.07
N LYS A 72 3.28 8.13 2.95
CA LYS A 72 3.57 7.08 1.98
C LYS A 72 4.60 6.09 2.54
N ILE A 73 4.25 4.81 2.55
CA ILE A 73 5.14 3.70 2.90
C ILE A 73 5.71 3.08 1.62
N ASP A 74 7.04 3.01 1.51
CA ASP A 74 7.71 2.36 0.38
C ASP A 74 7.99 0.87 0.66
N LEU A 75 8.26 0.52 1.92
CA LEU A 75 8.59 -0.83 2.37
C LEU A 75 7.98 -1.12 3.75
N VAL A 76 7.42 -2.32 3.91
CA VAL A 76 6.99 -2.84 5.22
C VAL A 76 8.03 -3.84 5.72
N ASP A 77 8.64 -3.57 6.87
CA ASP A 77 9.62 -4.43 7.53
C ASP A 77 9.02 -5.12 8.76
N VAL A 78 9.02 -6.45 8.79
CA VAL A 78 8.21 -7.24 9.73
C VAL A 78 9.08 -7.93 10.77
N PHE A 79 8.82 -7.64 12.05
CA PHE A 79 9.41 -8.30 13.22
C PHE A 79 8.35 -9.05 14.06
N ARG A 80 7.33 -9.61 13.40
CA ARG A 80 6.28 -10.42 14.02
C ARG A 80 6.45 -11.89 13.65
N ALA A 81 6.02 -12.78 14.53
CA ALA A 81 6.06 -14.23 14.29
C ALA A 81 5.33 -14.60 12.99
N ALA A 82 5.77 -15.69 12.35
CA ALA A 82 5.28 -16.15 11.05
C ALA A 82 3.74 -16.30 10.98
N GLU A 83 3.11 -16.71 12.08
CA GLU A 83 1.65 -16.83 12.22
C GLU A 83 0.89 -15.50 12.04
N HIS A 84 1.55 -14.37 12.23
CA HIS A 84 0.96 -13.04 12.04
C HIS A 84 1.23 -12.45 10.66
N VAL A 85 2.04 -13.10 9.82
CA VAL A 85 2.43 -12.56 8.51
C VAL A 85 1.25 -12.52 7.55
N GLY A 86 0.38 -13.53 7.54
CA GLY A 86 -0.81 -13.57 6.66
C GLY A 86 -1.68 -12.31 6.78
N PRO A 87 -2.18 -11.96 7.99
CA PRO A 87 -2.94 -10.73 8.20
C PRO A 87 -2.19 -9.45 7.82
N ILE A 88 -0.85 -9.40 8.01
CA ILE A 88 -0.04 -8.24 7.60
C ILE A 88 0.01 -8.12 6.08
N VAL A 89 0.18 -9.24 5.36
CA VAL A 89 0.12 -9.26 3.88
C VAL A 89 -1.23 -8.79 3.38
N ASP A 90 -2.33 -9.22 4.01
CA ASP A 90 -3.68 -8.80 3.63
C ASP A 90 -3.88 -7.29 3.79
N GLU A 91 -3.36 -6.73 4.88
CA GLU A 91 -3.36 -5.29 5.10
C GLU A 91 -2.54 -4.57 4.04
N CYS A 92 -1.33 -5.04 3.74
CA CYS A 92 -0.46 -4.47 2.70
C CYS A 92 -1.14 -4.44 1.32
N LEU A 93 -1.75 -5.56 0.92
CA LEU A 93 -2.45 -5.69 -0.36
C LEU A 93 -3.63 -4.73 -0.45
N ARG A 94 -4.43 -4.63 0.62
CA ARG A 94 -5.57 -3.70 0.67
C ARG A 94 -5.13 -2.24 0.57
N LEU A 95 -3.99 -1.89 1.17
CA LEU A 95 -3.41 -0.54 1.10
C LEU A 95 -2.62 -0.28 -0.19
N GLY A 96 -2.46 -1.29 -1.05
CA GLY A 96 -1.70 -1.17 -2.30
C GLY A 96 -0.19 -1.02 -2.10
N LEU A 97 0.34 -1.43 -0.95
CA LEU A 97 1.77 -1.41 -0.65
C LEU A 97 2.51 -2.36 -1.58
N LYS A 98 3.72 -1.97 -1.99
CA LYS A 98 4.43 -2.66 -3.08
C LYS A 98 5.52 -3.61 -2.61
N ARG A 99 5.99 -3.48 -1.36
CA ARG A 99 7.20 -4.18 -0.90
C ARG A 99 7.02 -4.59 0.56
N ILE A 100 7.36 -5.85 0.85
CA ILE A 100 7.37 -6.40 2.21
C ILE A 100 8.65 -7.18 2.45
N TRP A 101 9.22 -7.01 3.64
CA TRP A 101 10.43 -7.63 4.11
C TRP A 101 10.14 -8.41 5.40
N LEU A 102 10.35 -9.73 5.38
CA LEU A 102 10.23 -10.60 6.54
C LEU A 102 11.63 -10.89 7.07
N GLN A 103 11.91 -10.43 8.29
CA GLN A 103 13.23 -10.48 8.90
C GLN A 103 13.71 -11.92 9.17
N ASP A 104 15.00 -12.06 9.50
CA ASP A 104 15.65 -13.34 9.84
C ASP A 104 14.77 -14.22 10.76
N GLY A 105 14.51 -15.46 10.33
CA GLY A 105 13.71 -16.45 11.05
C GLY A 105 12.20 -16.32 10.89
N ILE A 106 11.70 -15.35 10.12
CA ILE A 106 10.27 -15.19 9.83
C ILE A 106 9.99 -15.74 8.43
N VAL A 107 9.52 -17.00 8.40
CA VAL A 107 9.20 -17.73 7.17
C VAL A 107 7.71 -18.07 7.11
N ASN A 108 7.04 -17.61 6.05
CA ASN A 108 5.66 -17.97 5.73
C ASN A 108 5.50 -17.99 4.19
N GLU A 109 5.74 -19.15 3.57
CA GLU A 109 5.70 -19.29 2.10
C GLU A 109 4.31 -18.97 1.53
N GLU A 110 3.24 -19.40 2.20
CA GLU A 110 1.86 -19.15 1.75
C GLU A 110 1.55 -17.65 1.67
N ALA A 111 1.90 -16.89 2.73
CA ALA A 111 1.71 -15.45 2.74
C ALA A 111 2.62 -14.75 1.72
N ALA A 112 3.84 -15.26 1.51
CA ALA A 112 4.75 -14.74 0.50
C ALA A 112 4.20 -14.96 -0.92
N GLU A 113 3.68 -16.14 -1.23
CA GLU A 113 3.04 -16.45 -2.52
C GLU A 113 1.80 -15.58 -2.76
N LYS A 114 0.98 -15.36 -1.72
CA LYS A 114 -0.16 -14.45 -1.79
C LYS A 114 0.26 -13.02 -2.11
N ALA A 115 1.30 -12.51 -1.44
CA ALA A 115 1.84 -11.18 -1.68
C ALA A 115 2.40 -11.04 -3.12
N LEU A 116 3.15 -12.04 -3.60
CA LEU A 116 3.64 -12.09 -4.98
C LEU A 116 2.49 -12.09 -6.00
N GLY A 117 1.46 -12.91 -5.77
CA GLY A 117 0.26 -12.96 -6.61
C GLY A 117 -0.52 -11.63 -6.65
N GLY A 118 -0.43 -10.84 -5.59
CA GLY A 118 -0.95 -9.47 -5.52
C GLY A 118 -0.03 -8.39 -6.09
N GLY A 119 1.11 -8.77 -6.69
CA GLY A 119 2.05 -7.85 -7.33
C GLY A 119 2.99 -7.12 -6.38
N MET A 120 3.22 -7.66 -5.17
CA MET A 120 4.23 -7.14 -4.24
C MET A 120 5.59 -7.78 -4.51
N THR A 121 6.66 -7.05 -4.22
CA THR A 121 7.99 -7.63 -4.01
C THR A 121 8.09 -8.15 -2.57
N VAL A 122 8.49 -9.41 -2.42
CA VAL A 122 8.67 -10.05 -1.11
C VAL A 122 10.15 -10.38 -0.92
N VAL A 123 10.69 -10.03 0.23
CA VAL A 123 11.96 -10.55 0.73
C VAL A 123 11.66 -11.29 2.03
N MET A 124 12.16 -12.52 2.17
CA MET A 124 11.86 -13.39 3.31
C MET A 124 13.10 -14.06 3.87
N ASP A 125 13.16 -14.19 5.19
CA ASP A 125 14.27 -14.79 5.92
C ASP A 125 15.61 -14.09 5.64
N ARG A 126 15.58 -12.76 5.67
CA ARG A 126 16.79 -11.93 5.49
C ARG A 126 16.81 -10.76 6.45
N CYS A 127 18.00 -10.29 6.79
CA CYS A 127 18.18 -9.08 7.59
C CYS A 127 18.42 -7.87 6.70
N ILE A 128 17.49 -6.91 6.72
CA ILE A 128 17.58 -5.69 5.91
C ILE A 128 18.88 -4.90 6.19
N TRP A 129 19.29 -4.84 7.46
CA TRP A 129 20.54 -4.16 7.84
C TRP A 129 21.76 -4.88 7.29
N ARG A 130 21.77 -6.22 7.32
CA ARG A 130 22.88 -7.02 6.76
C ARG A 130 23.00 -6.81 5.26
N ASP A 131 21.86 -6.82 4.56
CA ASP A 131 21.82 -6.57 3.11
C ASP A 131 22.25 -5.15 2.77
N LEU A 132 21.82 -4.16 3.56
CA LEU A 132 22.23 -2.77 3.40
C LEU A 132 23.74 -2.56 3.57
N ASN A 133 24.36 -3.23 4.55
CA ASN A 133 25.81 -3.18 4.76
C ASN A 133 26.60 -3.96 3.72
N SER A 134 25.94 -4.82 2.96
CA SER A 134 26.55 -5.60 1.88
C SER A 134 26.39 -4.93 0.52
N LEU A 135 25.73 -3.76 0.45
CA LEU A 135 25.54 -3.06 -0.81
C LEU A 135 26.88 -2.53 -1.33
N PRO A 136 27.18 -2.72 -2.62
CA PRO A 136 28.29 -2.02 -3.23
C PRO A 136 28.03 -0.51 -3.19
N PRO A 137 29.09 0.33 -3.25
CA PRO A 137 28.93 1.76 -3.40
C PRO A 137 28.00 2.07 -4.59
N ALA A 138 27.24 3.16 -4.50
CA ALA A 138 26.42 3.59 -5.62
C ALA A 138 27.30 3.70 -6.88
N PRO A 139 26.88 3.14 -8.02
CA PRO A 139 27.64 3.26 -9.25
C PRO A 139 27.88 4.75 -9.52
N LEU A 140 29.11 5.08 -9.90
CA LEU A 140 29.48 6.45 -10.23
C LEU A 140 28.57 6.94 -11.38
N PRO A 141 28.14 8.22 -11.36
CA PRO A 141 27.32 8.76 -12.43
C PRO A 141 28.08 8.62 -13.77
N GLY A 142 27.61 7.72 -14.64
CA GLY A 142 28.24 7.42 -15.94
C GLY A 142 28.39 5.94 -16.26
N GLU A 143 28.29 5.03 -15.29
CA GLU A 143 28.43 3.58 -15.52
C GLU A 143 27.06 2.91 -15.68
N GLY A 144 26.33 3.32 -16.72
CA GLY A 144 25.01 2.78 -17.07
C GLY A 144 25.10 1.44 -17.79
N GLY A 145 25.32 0.35 -17.06
CA GLY A 145 25.06 -1.00 -17.54
C GLY A 145 23.57 -1.31 -17.46
N ALA A 146 22.84 -1.08 -18.54
CA ALA A 146 21.44 -1.48 -18.67
C ALA A 146 21.32 -3.01 -18.60
N GLN A 147 20.77 -3.53 -17.51
CA GLN A 147 20.03 -4.80 -17.50
C GLN A 147 18.78 -4.60 -16.64
N ALA A 148 17.78 -3.96 -17.22
CA ALA A 148 16.42 -4.02 -16.70
C ALA A 148 15.94 -5.46 -16.88
N HIS A 149 16.01 -6.27 -15.83
CA HIS A 149 15.25 -7.51 -15.78
C HIS A 149 13.76 -7.14 -15.67
N PRO A 150 12.90 -7.53 -16.62
CA PRO A 150 11.47 -7.32 -16.46
C PRO A 150 10.98 -8.18 -15.30
N VAL A 151 10.67 -7.55 -14.17
CA VAL A 151 9.71 -8.12 -13.21
C VAL A 151 8.39 -8.26 -13.99
N GLY A 152 7.96 -9.51 -14.16
CA GLY A 152 6.90 -9.92 -15.06
C GLY A 152 5.64 -9.05 -14.95
N ALA A 153 5.42 -8.23 -15.97
CA ALA A 153 4.12 -7.65 -16.25
C ALA A 153 3.20 -8.81 -16.69
N ASN A 154 2.37 -9.30 -15.78
CA ASN A 154 1.33 -10.24 -16.16
C ASN A 154 0.29 -9.50 -17.01
N ARG A 155 0.30 -9.87 -18.28
CA ARG A 155 -0.51 -9.46 -19.40
C ARG A 155 -2.01 -9.61 -19.07
N ALA A 156 -2.69 -8.48 -18.90
CA ALA A 156 -4.15 -8.43 -18.91
C ALA A 156 -4.67 -9.00 -20.24
N LEU A 157 -5.58 -9.98 -20.16
CA LEU A 157 -6.30 -10.53 -21.30
C LEU A 157 -7.19 -9.44 -21.91
N PRO A 158 -7.27 -9.30 -23.24
CA PRO A 158 -8.18 -8.32 -23.85
C PRO A 158 -9.62 -8.78 -23.70
N LEU A 159 -10.44 -7.92 -23.08
CA LEU A 159 -11.90 -7.98 -23.18
C LEU A 159 -12.31 -7.89 -24.65
N SER A 160 -12.96 -8.93 -25.16
CA SER A 160 -13.58 -8.92 -26.48
C SER A 160 -14.79 -7.96 -26.50
N PRO A 161 -14.97 -7.12 -27.53
CA PRO A 161 -16.23 -6.43 -27.74
C PRO A 161 -17.20 -7.32 -28.55
N SER A 162 -18.41 -7.54 -28.03
CA SER A 162 -19.50 -8.14 -28.80
C SER A 162 -20.03 -7.16 -29.87
N PRO A 163 -20.46 -7.62 -31.06
CA PRO A 163 -20.90 -6.75 -32.14
C PRO A 163 -22.36 -6.31 -31.98
N ARG A 164 -22.63 -5.06 -32.37
CA ARG A 164 -23.97 -4.60 -32.79
C ARG A 164 -24.31 -5.23 -34.14
N GLU A 165 -25.59 -5.45 -34.42
CA GLU A 165 -26.30 -5.20 -35.69
C GLU A 165 -27.73 -5.77 -35.54
N GLY A 166 -28.76 -4.99 -35.87
CA GLY A 166 -30.16 -5.40 -35.76
C GLY A 166 -31.11 -4.28 -36.17
N VAL A 167 -31.09 -3.93 -37.46
CA VAL A 167 -32.03 -3.02 -38.13
C VAL A 167 -33.35 -3.75 -38.43
N THR A 168 -34.49 -3.15 -38.08
CA THR A 168 -35.75 -3.28 -38.82
C THR A 168 -36.61 -2.02 -38.61
N SER A 169 -37.39 -1.72 -39.64
CA SER A 169 -37.88 -0.41 -40.06
C SER A 169 -39.37 -0.19 -39.75
N HIS A 170 -39.76 1.11 -39.66
CA HIS A 170 -41.08 1.72 -40.00
C HIS A 170 -42.30 1.48 -39.07
N PRO A 171 -43.36 2.34 -39.14
CA PRO A 171 -43.39 3.82 -39.20
C PRO A 171 -44.40 4.45 -38.20
N ALA A 172 -44.40 5.78 -38.11
CA ALA A 172 -45.39 6.61 -37.40
C ALA A 172 -46.84 6.45 -37.96
N PRO A 173 -47.87 6.87 -37.20
CA PRO A 173 -48.39 8.20 -37.48
C PRO A 173 -48.87 9.03 -36.28
N SER A 174 -48.98 10.32 -36.60
CA SER A 174 -49.66 11.48 -36.01
C SER A 174 -50.90 11.23 -35.14
N GLY A 175 -51.05 12.02 -34.08
CA GLY A 175 -52.29 12.20 -33.32
C GLY A 175 -52.24 13.43 -32.42
N SER A 176 -53.19 14.34 -32.65
CA SER A 176 -53.34 15.69 -32.05
C SER A 176 -54.23 15.67 -30.79
N GLY A 177 -54.12 16.70 -29.93
CA GLY A 177 -55.08 17.03 -28.86
C GLY A 177 -54.40 17.30 -27.51
N ALA A 178 -54.24 18.55 -27.06
CA ALA A 178 -55.25 19.45 -26.47
C ALA A 178 -55.35 19.34 -24.93
N GLY A 179 -55.10 20.48 -24.23
CA GLY A 179 -55.90 20.91 -23.08
C GLY A 179 -55.28 20.84 -21.67
N GLY A 180 -55.42 21.94 -20.92
CA GLY A 180 -55.42 22.04 -19.44
C GLY A 180 -54.10 22.52 -18.85
N GLU A 181 -53.85 23.81 -18.63
CA GLU A 181 -54.40 24.70 -17.60
C GLU A 181 -54.41 24.11 -16.17
N GLY A 182 -53.64 24.73 -15.28
CA GLY A 182 -53.54 24.35 -13.88
C GLY A 182 -52.55 25.21 -13.09
N SER A 183 -52.74 26.52 -13.11
CA SER A 183 -52.19 27.45 -12.11
C SER A 183 -52.78 27.14 -10.72
N PHE A 184 -51.96 27.09 -9.67
CA PHE A 184 -52.32 27.57 -8.33
C PHE A 184 -51.04 27.90 -7.54
N ILE A 185 -50.59 29.16 -7.54
CA ILE A 185 -50.58 30.13 -6.41
C ILE A 185 -50.40 29.50 -5.01
N SER A 186 -49.25 29.74 -4.35
CA SER A 186 -48.96 30.82 -3.37
C SER A 186 -49.54 30.62 -1.97
N ALA A 187 -48.66 30.62 -0.96
CA ALA A 187 -48.66 31.44 0.27
C ALA A 187 -47.77 30.73 1.32
N VAL A 188 -46.61 31.27 1.71
CA VAL A 188 -46.39 32.37 2.67
C VAL A 188 -46.85 32.03 4.09
N SER A 189 -45.85 31.96 5.00
CA SER A 189 -45.73 32.70 6.27
C SER A 189 -44.98 31.85 7.32
N SER A 190 -43.70 32.15 7.60
CA SER A 190 -43.22 33.11 8.61
C SER A 190 -43.35 32.63 10.05
N GLY A 191 -42.20 32.38 10.70
CA GLY A 191 -42.09 32.11 12.14
C GLY A 191 -40.63 32.05 12.62
N ARG A 192 -40.04 33.22 12.87
CA ARG A 192 -38.86 33.47 13.72
C ARG A 192 -39.38 34.18 15.01
N PRO A 193 -38.56 34.51 16.03
CA PRO A 193 -37.76 33.67 16.93
C PRO A 193 -38.06 34.00 18.42
N GLY A 194 -37.46 33.27 19.38
CA GLY A 194 -37.34 33.66 20.79
C GLY A 194 -36.51 32.58 21.51
N GLY A 195 -35.37 32.82 22.17
CA GLY A 195 -35.09 33.81 23.22
C GLY A 195 -35.70 33.28 24.53
N GLY A 196 -35.01 32.99 25.63
CA GLY A 196 -33.61 33.05 26.07
C GLY A 196 -33.57 32.64 27.56
N ALA A 197 -32.37 32.59 28.14
CA ALA A 197 -32.03 32.64 29.56
C ALA A 197 -32.45 31.49 30.52
N ALA A 198 -31.45 30.71 30.96
CA ALA A 198 -30.92 30.73 32.32
C ALA A 198 -29.51 30.10 32.33
#